data_AF-A0A973R7C9-F1
#
_entry.id   AF-A0A973R7C9-F1
#
_cell.length_a   1.000
_cell.length_b   1.000
_cell.length_c   1.000
_cell.angle_alpha   90.00
_cell.angle_beta   90.00
_cell.angle_gamma   90.00
#
_symmetry.space_group_name_H-M   'P 1'
#
loop_
_entity.id
_entity.type
_entity.pdbx_description
1 polymer ?
#
loop_
_entity_poly.entity_id
_entity_poly.type
_entity_poly.pdbx_seq_one_letter_code
_entity_poly.pdbx_strand_id
1 'polypeptide(L)'
;MTAAGDRAQHLRLVPGCFTVEHLPAAVAPPNGWIAQVRAPEGLTVVREVVDRASAQTDLWRALYGGESAHGLDLPGMLAALLEPLAEAAVPVFVASTFHADLVLVPEQAVT
;
A
#
# COMPACT_ATOMS: atom_id res chain seq x y z
N MET A 1 -6.90 30.10 8.71
CA MET A 1 -5.66 29.35 8.96
C MET A 1 -5.77 28.71 10.34
N THR A 2 -6.37 27.53 10.42
CA THR A 2 -6.36 26.70 11.62
C THR A 2 -5.10 25.84 11.59
N ALA A 3 -4.32 25.89 12.65
CA ALA A 3 -3.12 25.09 12.84
C ALA A 3 -3.45 23.61 12.58
N ALA A 4 -2.77 23.00 11.61
CA ALA A 4 -2.71 21.56 11.49
C ALA A 4 -1.96 21.05 12.71
N GLY A 5 -2.72 20.73 13.76
CA GLY A 5 -2.18 20.09 14.95
C GLY A 5 -1.50 18.79 14.54
N ASP A 6 -0.30 18.60 15.10
CA ASP A 6 0.50 17.40 15.17
C ASP A 6 -0.35 16.12 15.28
N ARG A 7 -0.82 15.60 14.13
CA ARG A 7 -1.48 14.30 14.03
C ARG A 7 -0.47 13.34 13.42
N ALA A 8 0.47 12.92 14.24
CA ALA A 8 1.33 11.79 13.92
C ALA A 8 0.45 10.56 13.61
N GLN A 9 0.46 10.12 12.35
CA GLN A 9 -0.15 8.85 11.97
C GLN A 9 0.84 7.73 12.28
N HIS A 10 0.42 6.78 13.12
CA HIS A 10 1.22 5.61 13.44
C HIS A 10 0.93 4.49 12.44
N LEU A 11 1.90 4.27 11.55
CA LEU A 11 1.88 3.15 10.62
C LEU A 11 2.65 1.96 11.19
N ARG A 12 2.17 0.77 10.85
CA ARG A 12 2.84 -0.50 11.13
C ARG A 12 3.36 -1.06 9.82
N LEU A 13 4.58 -1.58 9.86
CA LEU A 13 5.14 -2.34 8.76
C LEU A 13 4.44 -3.70 8.72
N VAL A 14 3.80 -4.01 7.60
CA VAL A 14 3.24 -5.34 7.37
C VAL A 14 4.41 -6.32 7.14
N PRO A 15 4.45 -7.45 7.85
CA PRO A 15 5.47 -8.47 7.63
C PRO A 15 5.51 -8.95 6.18
N GLY A 16 6.70 -9.32 5.72
CA GLY A 16 6.90 -9.80 4.35
C GLY A 16 7.31 -8.70 3.37
N CYS A 17 7.34 -9.11 2.10
CA CYS A 17 7.68 -8.29 0.95
C CYS A 17 6.71 -8.61 -0.18
N PHE A 18 6.40 -7.62 -1.01
CA PHE A 18 5.28 -7.70 -1.93
C PHE A 18 5.69 -7.31 -3.35
N THR A 19 4.87 -7.73 -4.30
CA THR A 19 4.94 -7.31 -5.70
C THR A 19 3.60 -6.77 -6.13
N VAL A 20 3.63 -5.77 -7.01
CA VAL A 20 2.46 -5.26 -7.71
C VAL A 20 2.54 -5.74 -9.15
N GLU A 21 1.53 -6.48 -9.60
CA GLU A 21 1.54 -7.12 -10.92
C GLU A 21 0.27 -6.82 -11.70
N HIS A 22 0.43 -6.72 -13.01
CA HIS A 22 -0.67 -6.66 -13.96
C HIS A 22 -0.84 -8.02 -14.63
N LEU A 23 -2.07 -8.54 -14.60
CA LEU A 23 -2.46 -9.83 -15.16
C LEU A 23 -3.66 -9.67 -16.10
N PRO A 24 -3.87 -10.60 -17.05
CA PRO A 24 -5.09 -10.63 -17.85
C PRO A 24 -6.37 -10.78 -16.99
N ALA A 25 -7.47 -10.16 -17.42
CA ALA A 25 -8.74 -10.15 -16.65
C ALA A 25 -9.34 -11.54 -16.36
N ALA A 26 -9.04 -12.53 -17.21
CA ALA A 26 -9.56 -13.89 -17.14
C ALA A 26 -8.91 -14.75 -16.05
N VAL A 27 -7.90 -14.24 -15.33
CA VAL A 27 -7.23 -14.98 -14.25
C VAL A 27 -8.18 -15.10 -13.05
N ALA A 28 -8.46 -16.33 -12.64
CA ALA A 28 -9.12 -16.62 -11.37
C ALA A 28 -8.11 -16.36 -10.23
N PRO A 29 -8.45 -15.55 -9.21
CA PRO A 29 -7.53 -15.29 -8.11
C PRO A 29 -7.13 -16.59 -7.39
N PRO A 30 -5.83 -16.93 -7.32
CA PRO A 30 -5.36 -17.91 -6.37
C PRO A 30 -5.52 -17.37 -4.94
N ASN A 31 -5.55 -18.29 -3.99
CA ASN A 31 -5.51 -17.93 -2.57
C ASN A 31 -4.17 -17.25 -2.23
N GLY A 32 -4.19 -16.19 -1.43
CA GLY A 32 -2.98 -15.55 -0.89
C GLY A 32 -2.61 -14.17 -1.48
N TRP A 33 -3.38 -13.63 -2.42
CA TRP A 33 -3.26 -12.22 -2.80
C TRP A 33 -3.85 -11.33 -1.70
N ILE A 34 -3.15 -10.25 -1.37
CA ILE A 34 -3.56 -9.34 -0.31
C ILE A 34 -4.39 -8.16 -0.84
N ALA A 35 -4.29 -7.86 -2.14
CA ALA A 35 -5.17 -6.92 -2.83
C ALA A 35 -5.41 -7.35 -4.28
N GLN A 36 -6.62 -7.11 -4.77
CA GLN A 36 -7.03 -7.35 -6.15
C GLN A 36 -7.94 -6.23 -6.63
N VAL A 37 -7.66 -5.68 -7.81
CA VAL A 37 -8.49 -4.67 -8.47
C VAL A 37 -8.74 -5.09 -9.92
N ARG A 38 -10.02 -5.25 -10.29
CA ARG A 38 -10.44 -5.43 -11.69
C ARG A 38 -10.63 -4.07 -12.32
N ALA A 39 -9.79 -3.75 -13.30
CA ALA A 39 -9.82 -2.52 -14.06
C ALA A 39 -10.08 -2.81 -15.56
N PRO A 40 -10.47 -1.81 -16.37
CA PRO A 40 -10.69 -2.00 -17.81
C PRO A 40 -9.51 -2.64 -18.55
N GLU A 41 -8.29 -2.37 -18.11
CA GLU A 41 -7.03 -2.86 -18.67
C GLU A 41 -6.64 -4.27 -18.20
N GLY A 42 -7.33 -4.84 -17.22
CA GLY A 42 -7.04 -6.16 -16.68
C GLY A 42 -7.13 -6.22 -15.16
N LEU A 43 -6.25 -7.01 -14.57
CA LEU A 43 -6.25 -7.31 -13.15
C LEU A 43 -4.96 -6.80 -12.52
N THR A 44 -5.07 -5.87 -11.58
CA THR A 44 -3.96 -5.46 -10.73
C THR A 44 -4.00 -6.29 -9.45
N VAL A 45 -2.87 -6.90 -9.10
CA VAL A 45 -2.75 -7.75 -7.91
C VAL A 45 -1.57 -7.33 -7.06
N VAL A 46 -1.74 -7.45 -5.75
CA VAL A 46 -0.66 -7.34 -4.78
C VAL A 46 -0.51 -8.69 -4.09
N ARG A 47 0.69 -9.27 -4.15
CA ARG A 47 0.98 -10.59 -3.59
C ARG A 47 2.28 -10.59 -2.80
N GLU A 48 2.32 -11.41 -1.75
CA GLU A 48 3.54 -11.66 -1.00
C GLU A 48 4.55 -12.43 -1.86
N VAL A 49 5.82 -12.08 -1.71
CA VAL A 49 6.97 -12.72 -2.33
C VAL A 49 7.52 -13.75 -1.35
N VAL A 50 7.24 -15.03 -1.61
CA VAL A 50 7.73 -16.14 -0.79
C VAL A 50 9.22 -16.41 -1.07
N ASP A 51 9.63 -16.31 -2.34
CA ASP A 51 11.02 -16.41 -2.76
C ASP A 51 11.47 -15.12 -3.44
N ARG A 52 12.33 -14.38 -2.75
CA ARG A 52 12.85 -13.08 -3.19
C ARG A 52 13.79 -13.21 -4.38
N ALA A 53 14.51 -14.33 -4.52
CA ALA A 53 15.47 -14.52 -5.60
C ALA A 53 14.79 -14.75 -6.96
N SER A 54 13.53 -15.20 -6.96
CA SER A 54 12.73 -15.37 -8.17
C SER A 54 11.84 -14.17 -8.51
N ALA A 55 11.87 -13.09 -7.72
CA ALA A 55 11.17 -11.86 -8.04
C ALA A 55 11.81 -11.20 -9.26
N GLN A 56 11.06 -11.15 -10.36
CA GLN A 56 11.45 -10.48 -11.62
C GLN A 56 10.96 -9.02 -11.68
N THR A 57 10.30 -8.56 -10.61
CA THR A 57 9.65 -7.26 -10.49
C THR A 57 10.13 -6.53 -9.25
N ASP A 58 9.87 -5.23 -9.20
CA ASP A 58 10.23 -4.41 -8.05
C ASP A 58 9.59 -4.93 -6.77
N LEU A 59 10.40 -4.95 -5.70
CA LEU A 59 10.00 -5.38 -4.37
C LEU A 59 9.45 -4.21 -3.55
N TRP A 60 8.36 -4.47 -2.82
CA TRP A 60 7.62 -3.48 -2.06
C TRP A 60 7.47 -3.87 -0.60
N ARG A 61 7.48 -2.87 0.28
CA ARG A 61 7.12 -2.99 1.69
C ARG A 61 5.78 -2.31 1.90
N ALA A 62 4.89 -2.94 2.66
CA ALA A 62 3.58 -2.40 2.94
C ALA A 62 3.51 -1.79 4.34
N LEU A 63 2.93 -0.60 4.41
CA LEU A 63 2.63 0.15 5.61
C LEU A 63 1.10 0.14 5.79
N TYR A 64 0.64 -0.06 7.01
CA TYR A 64 -0.79 -0.13 7.32
C TYR A 64 -1.10 0.66 8.58
N GLY A 65 -2.20 1.43 8.56
CA GLY A 65 -2.65 2.23 9.70
C GLY A 65 -2.93 1.36 10.93
N GLY A 66 -2.33 1.70 12.08
CA GLY A 66 -2.58 1.02 13.35
C GLY A 66 -3.87 1.48 14.06
N GLU A 67 -4.30 0.69 15.07
CA GLU A 67 -5.48 0.84 15.95
C GLU A 67 -5.84 2.26 16.47
N SER A 68 -4.98 3.26 16.31
CA SER A 68 -5.33 4.67 16.50
C SER A 68 -6.10 5.25 15.30
N ALA A 69 -6.85 4.41 14.58
CA ALA A 69 -7.77 4.83 13.54
C ALA A 69 -8.93 5.58 14.20
N HIS A 70 -8.70 6.86 14.49
CA HIS A 70 -9.78 7.84 14.51
C HIS A 70 -10.33 7.90 13.09
N GLY A 71 -11.15 6.90 12.74
CA GLY A 71 -11.99 6.79 11.55
C GLY A 71 -11.31 7.07 10.20
N LEU A 72 -11.42 6.12 9.29
CA LEU A 72 -11.52 6.45 7.84
C LEU A 72 -12.59 7.53 7.55
N ASP A 73 -13.44 7.85 8.54
CA ASP A 73 -14.45 8.90 8.54
C ASP A 73 -13.92 10.34 8.50
N LEU A 74 -12.60 10.56 8.62
CA LEU A 74 -12.01 11.89 8.47
C LEU A 74 -11.42 12.07 7.06
N PRO A 75 -12.01 12.94 6.22
CA PRO A 75 -11.43 13.31 4.95
C PRO A 75 -9.99 13.81 5.11
N GLY A 76 -9.10 13.41 4.20
CA GLY A 76 -7.72 13.90 4.14
C GLY A 76 -6.67 13.06 4.88
N MET A 77 -7.06 11.98 5.57
CA MET A 77 -6.09 11.12 6.28
C MET A 77 -5.08 10.46 5.33
N LEU A 78 -5.53 9.90 4.22
CA LEU A 78 -4.62 9.36 3.20
C LEU A 78 -3.74 10.47 2.59
N ALA A 79 -4.29 11.65 2.32
CA ALA A 79 -3.51 12.76 1.77
C ALA A 79 -2.38 13.18 2.73
N ALA A 80 -2.68 13.36 4.01
CA ALA A 80 -1.70 13.68 5.04
C ALA A 80 -0.62 12.59 5.21
N LEU A 81 -0.92 11.34 4.86
CA LEU A 81 0.06 10.25 4.83
C LEU A 81 0.94 10.29 3.57
N LEU A 82 0.37 10.62 2.41
CA LEU A 82 1.08 10.62 1.13
C LEU A 82 1.93 11.88 0.91
N GLU A 83 1.56 13.02 1.50
CA GLU A 83 2.30 14.28 1.42
C GLU A 83 3.81 14.14 1.71
N PRO A 84 4.24 13.63 2.88
CA PRO A 84 5.67 13.50 3.18
C PRO A 84 6.40 12.51 2.26
N LEU A 85 5.72 11.47 1.77
CA LEU A 85 6.30 10.52 0.82
C LEU A 85 6.52 11.17 -0.55
N ALA A 86 5.56 12.00 -0.98
CA ALA A 86 5.68 12.77 -2.22
C ALA A 86 6.80 13.82 -2.14
N GLU A 87 6.93 14.53 -1.01
CA GLU A 87 8.04 15.47 -0.77
C GLU A 87 9.41 14.78 -0.82
N ALA A 88 9.49 13.53 -0.37
CA ALA A 88 10.69 12.69 -0.44
C ALA A 88 10.88 11.99 -1.80
N ALA A 89 10.01 12.24 -2.78
CA ALA A 89 10.00 11.57 -4.09
C ALA A 89 9.93 10.03 -3.99
N VAL A 90 9.30 9.50 -2.94
CA VAL A 90 9.07 8.06 -2.77
C VAL A 90 7.79 7.68 -3.52
N PRO A 91 7.87 6.84 -4.57
CA PRO A 91 6.68 6.40 -5.27
C PRO A 91 5.86 5.48 -4.35
N VAL A 92 4.54 5.54 -4.51
CA VAL A 92 3.59 4.77 -3.69
C VAL A 92 2.61 4.00 -4.57
N PHE A 93 2.23 2.82 -4.12
CA PHE A 93 1.01 2.14 -4.57
C PHE A 93 0.07 1.99 -3.38
N VAL A 94 -1.19 2.36 -3.52
CA VAL A 94 -2.16 2.32 -2.42
C VAL A 94 -3.33 1.41 -2.75
N ALA A 95 -3.68 0.54 -1.81
CA ALA A 95 -4.90 -0.25 -1.85
C ALA A 95 -5.70 -0.02 -0.56
N SER A 96 -6.87 0.59 -0.68
CA SER A 96 -7.76 0.81 0.47
C SER A 96 -8.48 -0.48 0.86
N THR A 97 -8.63 -0.69 2.16
CA THR A 97 -9.51 -1.71 2.74
C THR A 97 -10.74 -1.02 3.36
N PHE A 98 -11.64 -1.81 3.94
CA PHE A 98 -12.73 -1.26 4.74
C PHE A 98 -12.24 -0.50 6.00
N HIS A 99 -11.04 -0.79 6.51
CA HIS A 99 -10.58 -0.29 7.81
C HIS A 99 -9.42 0.72 7.74
N ALA A 100 -8.54 0.58 6.75
CA ALA A 100 -7.44 1.50 6.51
C ALA A 100 -6.86 1.32 5.10
N ASP A 101 -5.89 2.16 4.76
CA ASP A 101 -5.11 2.04 3.54
C ASP A 101 -3.88 1.15 3.74
N LEU A 102 -3.64 0.28 2.76
CA LEU A 102 -2.37 -0.39 2.57
C LEU A 102 -1.51 0.48 1.64
N VAL A 103 -0.46 1.09 2.19
CA VAL A 103 0.47 1.95 1.43
C VAL A 103 1.75 1.16 1.17
N LEU A 104 2.00 0.82 -0.09
CA LEU A 104 3.19 0.15 -0.53
C LEU A 104 4.23 1.19 -0.97
N VAL A 105 5.46 1.02 -0.49
CA VAL A 105 6.65 1.78 -0.89
C VAL A 105 7.73 0.82 -1.40
N PRO A 106 8.62 1.24 -2.31
CA PRO A 106 9.74 0.41 -2.73
C PRO A 106 10.57 -0.05 -1.55
N GLU A 107 11.07 -1.28 -1.58
CA GLU A 107 11.83 -1.85 -0.46
C GLU A 107 13.06 -1.02 -0.09
N GLN A 108 13.75 -0.49 -1.09
CA GLN A 108 14.89 0.41 -0.94
C GLN A 108 14.57 1.74 -0.23
N ALA A 109 13.30 2.13 -0.11
CA ALA A 109 12.89 3.35 0.60
C ALA A 109 12.74 3.14 2.13
N VAL A 110 12.83 1.90 2.61
CA VAL A 110 12.65 1.53 4.04
C VAL A 110 13.95 0.99 4.66
N THR A 111 15.08 1.14 3.97
CA THR A 111 16.39 0.62 4.40
C THR A 111 17.34 1.74 4.83
#